data_AF-A0A531KW84-F1
#
_entry.id   AF-A0A531KW84-F1
#
_cell.length_a   1.000
_cell.length_b   1.000
_cell.length_c   1.000
_cell.angle_alpha   90.00
_cell.angle_beta   90.00
_cell.angle_gamma   90.00
#
_symmetry.space_group_name_H-M   'P 1'
#
loop_
_entity.id
_entity.type
_entity.pdbx_description
1 polymer ?
#
loop_
_entity_poly.entity_id
_entity_poly.type
_entity_poly.pdbx_seq_one_letter_code
_entity_poly.pdbx_strand_id
1 'polypeptide(L)' 'MNILVLYAHPVETSFNAGLHKVIVERLTAAGHAVDDCDLYAEDFDPRLT' A
#
# COMPACT_ATOMS: atom_id res chain seq x y z
N MET A 1 7.43 2.89 -14.76
CA MET A 1 5.96 3.10 -14.86
C MET A 1 5.51 3.84 -13.61
N ASN A 2 4.32 4.44 -13.63
CA ASN A 2 3.69 5.00 -12.43
C ASN A 2 2.68 3.97 -11.92
N ILE A 3 2.78 3.57 -10.66
CA ILE A 3 1.99 2.49 -10.07
C ILE A 3 1.40 2.97 -8.74
N LEU A 4 0.09 2.83 -8.58
CA LEU A 4 -0.59 2.98 -7.30
C LEU A 4 -0.69 1.62 -6.61
N VAL A 5 -0.12 1.51 -5.41
CA VAL A 5 -0.30 0.36 -4.52
C VAL A 5 -1.33 0.78 -3.49
N LEU A 6 -2.56 0.28 -3.62
CA LEU A 6 -3.61 0.49 -2.63
C LEU A 6 -3.58 -0.64 -1.60
N TYR A 7 -3.31 -0.30 -0.35
CA TYR A 7 -3.27 -1.22 0.78
C TYR A 7 -4.37 -0.91 1.79
N ALA A 8 -5.05 -1.95 2.26
CA ALA A 8 -6.29 -1.82 3.04
C ALA A 8 -6.37 -2.90 4.12
N HIS A 9 -5.37 -2.96 5.01
CA HIS A 9 -5.39 -3.91 6.13
C HIS A 9 -4.78 -3.33 7.42
N PRO A 10 -5.47 -3.37 8.57
CA PRO A 10 -5.06 -2.63 9.77
C PRO A 10 -3.95 -3.31 10.58
N VAL A 11 -3.76 -4.63 10.40
CA VAL A 11 -2.82 -5.40 11.22
C VAL A 11 -1.44 -5.43 10.57
N GLU A 12 -0.48 -4.73 11.17
CA GLU A 12 0.92 -4.62 10.72
C GLU A 12 1.66 -5.96 10.64
N THR A 13 1.27 -6.95 11.45
CA THR A 13 1.88 -8.30 11.46
C THR A 13 1.13 -9.31 10.59
N SER A 14 0.15 -8.86 9.82
CA SER A 14 -0.61 -9.73 8.92
C SER A 14 0.23 -10.19 7.71
N PHE A 15 -0.23 -11.27 7.08
CA PHE A 15 0.31 -11.70 5.80
C PHE A 15 0.20 -10.59 4.73
N ASN A 16 -0.89 -9.82 4.74
CA ASN A 16 -1.10 -8.72 3.79
C ASN A 16 -0.07 -7.59 3.98
N ALA A 17 0.27 -7.24 5.23
CA ALA A 17 1.33 -6.26 5.51
C ALA A 17 2.68 -6.74 4.98
N GLY A 18 2.99 -8.03 5.15
CA GLY A 18 4.19 -8.64 4.56
C GLY A 18 4.20 -8.56 3.03
N LEU A 19 3.07 -8.84 2.39
CA LEU A 19 2.93 -8.79 0.93
C LEU A 19 3.07 -7.35 0.40
N HIS A 20 2.41 -6.40 1.04
CA HIS A 20 2.46 -4.97 0.73
C HIS A 20 3.89 -4.44 0.74
N LYS A 21 4.63 -4.69 1.83
CA LYS A 21 6.04 -4.32 1.94
C LYS A 21 6.87 -4.88 0.78
N VAL A 22 6.75 -6.19 0.51
CA VAL A 22 7.50 -6.84 -0.58
C VAL A 22 7.15 -6.23 -1.94
N ILE A 23 5.87 -5.92 -2.20
CA ILE A 23 5.44 -5.30 -3.46
C ILE A 23 6.08 -3.92 -3.64
N VAL A 24 5.94 -3.03 -2.64
CA VAL A 24 6.47 -1.66 -2.70
C VAL A 24 7.99 -1.67 -2.87
N GLU A 25 8.70 -2.50 -2.09
CA GLU A 25 10.15 -2.67 -2.19
C GLU A 25 10.58 -3.12 -3.59
N ARG A 26 9.90 -4.13 -4.15
CA ARG A 26 10.27 -4.71 -5.45
C ARG A 26 9.96 -3.78 -6.62
N LEU A 27 8.81 -3.10 -6.61
CA LEU A 27 8.44 -2.14 -7.64
C LEU A 27 9.39 -0.94 -7.64
N THR A 28 9.74 -0.43 -6.46
CA THR A 28 10.71 0.66 -6.30
C THR A 28 12.09 0.23 -6.80
N ALA A 29 12.56 -0.96 -6.41
CA ALA A 29 13.84 -1.50 -6.86
C ALA A 29 13.92 -1.72 -8.39
N ALA A 30 12.78 -1.94 -9.05
CA ALA A 30 12.68 -2.04 -10.50
C ALA A 30 12.67 -0.67 -11.22
N GLY A 31 12.82 0.45 -10.49
CA GLY A 31 12.84 1.79 -11.05
C GLY A 31 11.46 2.33 -11.44
N HIS A 32 10.38 1.80 -10.84
CA HIS A 32 9.05 2.36 -11.01
C HIS A 32 8.80 3.50 -10.02
N ALA A 33 8.01 4.49 -10.42
CA ALA A 33 7.45 5.46 -9.49
C ALA A 33 6.24 4.79 -8.82
N VAL A 34 6.29 4.66 -7.50
CA VAL A 34 5.25 4.00 -6.69
C VAL A 34 4.59 5.05 -5.81
N ASP A 35 3.27 5.14 -5.93
CA ASP A 35 2.40 5.82 -4.96
C ASP A 35 1.87 4.75 -4.00
N ASP A 36 2.28 4.83 -2.74
CA ASP A 36 1.94 3.85 -1.72
C ASP A 36 0.80 4.40 -0.85
N CYS A 37 -0.41 3.95 -1.14
CA CYS A 37 -1.63 4.43 -0.50
C CYS A 37 -2.14 3.40 0.51
N ASP A 38 -1.91 3.66 1.79
CA ASP A 38 -2.37 2.82 2.90
C ASP A 38 -3.60 3.47 3.54
N LEU A 39 -4.78 2.93 3.25
CA LEU A 39 -6.05 3.48 3.72
C LEU A 39 -6.16 3.56 5.24
N TYR A 40 -5.53 2.62 5.98
CA TYR A 40 -5.58 2.62 7.44
C TYR A 40 -4.56 3.59 8.03
N ALA A 41 -3.35 3.64 7.48
CA ALA A 41 -2.34 4.60 7.94
C ALA A 41 -2.73 6.06 7.59
N GLU A 42 -3.48 6.25 6.49
CA GLU A 42 -3.96 7.56 6.04
C GLU A 42 -5.30 7.99 6.67
N ASP A 43 -5.88 7.17 7.56
CA ASP A 43 -7.18 7.43 8.20
C ASP A 43 -8.29 7.78 7.18
N PHE A 44 -8.34 7.00 6.10
CA PHE A 44 -9.29 7.23 5.02
C PHE A 44 -10.75 7.08 5.49
N ASP A 45 -11.59 8.07 5.21
CA ASP A 45 -13.03 7.99 5.46
C ASP A 45 -13.74 7.24 4.31
N PRO A 46 -14.27 6.02 4.54
CA PRO A 46 -14.89 5.23 3.48
C PRO A 46 -16.36 5.59 3.21
N ARG A 47 -16.94 6.57 3.92
CA ARG A 47 -18.36 6.92 3.80
C ARG A 47 -18.59 7.88 2.64
N LEU A 48 -19.67 7.66 1.89
CA LEU A 48 -20.07 8.49 0.74
C LEU A 48 -21.01 9.66 1.12
N THR A 49 -21.23 9.92 2.41
CA THR A 49 -22.35 10.72 2.93
C THR A 49 -21.97 12.09 3.42
#